data_AF-A0A9D7TFB9-F1
#
_entry.id   AF-A0A9D7TFB9-F1
#
_cell.length_a   1.000
_cell.length_b   1.000
_cell.length_c   1.000
_cell.angle_alpha   90.00
_cell.angle_beta   90.00
_cell.angle_gamma   90.00
#
_symmetry.space_group_name_H-M   'P 1'
#
loop_
_entity.id
_entity.type
_entity.pdbx_description
1 polymer ?
#
loop_
_entity_poly.entity_id
_entity_poly.type
_entity_poly.pdbx_seq_one_letter_code
_entity_poly.pdbx_strand_id
1 'polypeptide(L)'
;MSRADVVIAESGVGYRQYRIPALALTPAGTCLAVFDARCDLDDLPAPVDLVARRSTDGGRSFGPQTVVRAGTGVIGHGDASLVVDHESGSVFAFHATSAGVGFFESSESIKDDDLGVLHCDLSVSHDDGLTWEHRRLSRDLRVGLNARLPEVGLGEAARVSGLFAASGSGTQIRAGRFHGRLLQGFVALIGTQVYAAVAHSDDHGRTWVMGRPVGPGANENAVVWLGGDRVGLQSRAPGQRLMAWSDDGGDTFGPLEPAGDLLDPGNNGSLVRLDPPGSVSTGDTGDTGDTGDGDDAGDPTGIRLACTHTSDPDLRRNLVVSTSTDDGATFTPAVTLTAGAAGYSVAQPLPGGALGVLWEDEGYRRLIFTRLEPGWELPRAAHPAQGPAPALVLDHVAAGHPATTSSPTPAWVAHPPIVASEWGPTIYKIVASRPGGPMLRSRAAYRELLGDPAPGLHVNDILTFSARFPLPQVTDVRLDGVPVSPSHIVPVGSGTVLRGLRRVVRAQDVEAGVALVRVSATDGDRTAVLSARVPVELATASADPANPTRPAATAPAPAPLPVPLRST
;
A
#
# COMPACT_ATOMS: atom_id res chain seq x y z
N MET A 1 24.34 3.98 -8.50
CA MET A 1 23.84 3.37 -7.27
C MET A 1 23.49 1.94 -7.60
N SER A 2 23.99 0.97 -6.85
CA SER A 2 23.59 -0.42 -7.05
C SER A 2 22.20 -0.62 -6.45
N ARG A 3 21.28 -1.03 -7.32
CA ARG A 3 19.91 -1.44 -7.01
C ARG A 3 19.75 -2.84 -7.54
N ALA A 4 19.10 -3.72 -6.77
CA ALA A 4 18.71 -5.04 -7.22
C ALA A 4 17.21 -5.22 -7.03
N ASP A 5 16.52 -5.72 -8.06
CA ASP A 5 15.09 -6.00 -8.01
C ASP A 5 14.86 -7.51 -8.08
N VAL A 6 13.96 -8.01 -7.25
CA VAL A 6 13.48 -9.39 -7.25
C VAL A 6 11.97 -9.37 -7.46
N VAL A 7 11.48 -10.11 -8.45
CA VAL A 7 10.04 -10.33 -8.61
C VAL A 7 9.59 -11.33 -7.54
N ILE A 8 8.80 -10.85 -6.59
CA ILE A 8 8.30 -11.64 -5.46
C ILE A 8 7.09 -12.45 -5.89
N ALA A 9 6.19 -11.85 -6.66
CA ALA A 9 5.02 -12.51 -7.21
C ALA A 9 4.59 -11.86 -8.53
N GLU A 10 3.98 -12.66 -9.38
CA GLU A 10 3.53 -12.25 -10.71
C GLU A 10 2.08 -12.68 -10.94
N SER A 11 1.24 -11.75 -11.36
CA SER A 11 -0.16 -11.99 -11.68
C SER A 11 -0.29 -13.04 -12.79
N GLY A 12 -1.15 -14.04 -12.54
CA GLY A 12 -1.31 -15.20 -13.42
C GLY A 12 -0.47 -16.42 -13.02
N VAL A 13 0.54 -16.26 -12.15
CA VAL A 13 1.32 -17.38 -11.61
C VAL A 13 0.66 -17.88 -10.32
N GLY A 14 -0.19 -18.91 -10.42
CA GLY A 14 -0.89 -19.53 -9.28
C GLY A 14 -2.12 -18.77 -8.78
N TYR A 15 -2.08 -17.44 -8.83
CA TYR A 15 -3.19 -16.52 -8.50
C TYR A 15 -3.33 -15.45 -9.58
N ARG A 16 -4.51 -14.84 -9.68
CA ARG A 16 -4.76 -13.81 -10.70
C ARG A 16 -4.09 -12.49 -10.37
N GLN A 17 -3.98 -12.18 -9.08
CA GLN A 17 -3.40 -10.95 -8.62
C GLN A 17 -2.71 -11.17 -7.27
N TYR A 18 -1.61 -10.44 -7.06
CA TYR A 18 -0.97 -10.32 -5.77
C TYR A 18 -0.90 -8.86 -5.37
N ARG A 19 -1.25 -8.54 -4.13
CA ARG A 19 -1.38 -7.16 -3.65
C ARG A 19 -1.04 -7.03 -2.17
N ILE A 20 -1.01 -5.78 -1.72
CA ILE A 20 -0.94 -5.40 -0.30
C ILE A 20 0.33 -5.93 0.38
N PRO A 21 1.49 -5.31 0.09
CA PRO A 21 2.76 -5.77 0.61
C PRO A 21 2.93 -5.44 2.10
N ALA A 22 3.37 -6.43 2.86
CA ALA A 22 3.84 -6.32 4.23
C ALA A 22 5.28 -6.85 4.32
N LEU A 23 6.16 -6.16 5.01
CA LEU A 23 7.59 -6.48 5.06
C LEU A 23 8.13 -6.29 6.47
N ALA A 24 8.91 -7.27 6.93
CA ALA A 24 9.63 -7.19 8.21
C ALA A 24 11.03 -7.81 8.09
N LEU A 25 11.93 -7.33 8.95
CA LEU A 25 13.21 -7.97 9.22
C LEU A 25 13.15 -8.63 10.60
N THR A 26 13.36 -9.94 10.66
CA THR A 26 13.37 -10.66 11.94
C THR A 26 14.73 -10.52 12.65
N PRO A 27 14.84 -10.88 13.95
CA PRO A 27 16.13 -10.89 14.64
C PRO A 27 17.18 -11.82 14.01
N ALA A 28 16.75 -12.86 13.29
CA ALA A 28 17.64 -13.75 12.54
C ALA A 28 18.18 -13.12 11.25
N GLY A 29 17.73 -11.92 10.89
CA GLY A 29 18.06 -11.26 9.62
C GLY A 29 17.24 -11.74 8.43
N THR A 30 16.16 -12.50 8.67
CA THR A 30 15.26 -12.95 7.62
C THR A 30 14.40 -11.78 7.16
N CYS A 31 14.38 -11.49 5.86
CA CYS A 31 13.39 -10.60 5.27
C CYS A 31 12.13 -11.41 4.99
N LEU A 32 11.05 -11.12 5.72
CA LEU A 32 9.76 -11.77 5.56
C LEU A 32 8.82 -10.84 4.78
N ALA A 33 8.41 -11.27 3.60
CA ALA A 33 7.41 -10.61 2.78
C ALA A 33 6.09 -11.35 2.89
N VAL A 34 5.01 -10.68 3.32
CA VAL A 34 3.64 -11.22 3.37
C VAL A 34 2.75 -10.36 2.48
N PHE A 35 1.84 -10.99 1.74
CA PHE A 35 0.98 -10.29 0.78
C PHE A 35 -0.28 -11.09 0.46
N ASP A 36 -1.28 -10.41 -0.09
CA ASP A 36 -2.52 -11.00 -0.57
C ASP A 36 -2.26 -11.80 -1.84
N ALA A 37 -2.83 -12.99 -1.92
CA ALA A 37 -2.94 -13.80 -3.13
C ALA A 37 -4.43 -13.93 -3.50
N ARG A 38 -4.84 -13.19 -4.53
CA ARG A 38 -6.25 -12.96 -4.86
C ARG A 38 -6.72 -13.78 -6.06
N CYS A 39 -7.92 -14.33 -5.93
CA CYS A 39 -8.59 -15.11 -6.98
C CYS A 39 -9.25 -14.24 -8.06
N ASP A 40 -9.45 -12.96 -7.75
CA ASP A 40 -9.97 -11.86 -8.59
C ASP A 40 -9.17 -10.58 -8.21
N LEU A 41 -9.57 -9.42 -8.70
CA LEU A 41 -9.02 -8.12 -8.35
C LEU A 41 -9.59 -7.56 -7.05
N ASP A 42 -10.78 -8.00 -6.64
CA ASP A 42 -11.53 -7.38 -5.54
C ASP A 42 -10.79 -7.51 -4.19
N ASP A 43 -10.99 -6.51 -3.32
CA ASP A 43 -10.57 -6.56 -1.91
C ASP A 43 -11.43 -7.60 -1.14
N LEU A 44 -11.17 -7.76 0.17
CA LEU A 44 -12.16 -8.38 1.07
C LEU A 44 -13.53 -7.69 0.85
N PRO A 45 -14.63 -8.44 0.70
CA PRO A 45 -14.85 -9.80 1.20
C PRO A 45 -14.47 -10.96 0.26
N ALA A 46 -13.75 -10.75 -0.84
CA ALA A 46 -13.31 -11.85 -1.70
C ALA A 46 -12.49 -12.91 -0.93
N PRO A 47 -12.49 -14.19 -1.34
CA PRO A 47 -11.71 -15.26 -0.70
C PRO A 47 -10.21 -15.10 -1.03
N VAL A 48 -9.57 -14.16 -0.35
CA VAL A 48 -8.12 -13.88 -0.43
C VAL A 48 -7.37 -14.87 0.45
N ASP A 49 -6.26 -15.41 -0.07
CA ASP A 49 -5.28 -16.13 0.73
C ASP A 49 -4.17 -15.17 1.17
N LEU A 50 -3.70 -15.30 2.40
CA LEU A 50 -2.52 -14.61 2.88
C LEU A 50 -1.30 -15.52 2.74
N VAL A 51 -0.30 -15.07 1.98
CA VAL A 51 0.89 -15.87 1.63
C VAL A 51 2.17 -15.13 1.98
N ALA A 52 3.26 -15.89 2.13
CA ALA A 52 4.56 -15.35 2.48
C ALA A 52 5.67 -15.84 1.57
N ARG A 53 6.76 -15.06 1.50
CA ARG A 53 8.07 -15.49 1.03
C ARG A 53 9.14 -15.00 2.00
N ARG A 54 10.19 -15.81 2.17
CA ARG A 54 11.30 -15.54 3.09
C ARG A 54 12.61 -15.42 2.33
N SER A 55 13.43 -14.45 2.71
CA SER A 55 14.81 -14.32 2.26
C SER A 55 15.75 -14.40 3.46
N THR A 56 16.73 -15.30 3.40
CA THR A 56 17.76 -15.50 4.43
C THR A 56 19.14 -14.99 3.99
N ASP A 57 19.20 -14.28 2.85
CA ASP A 57 20.43 -13.75 2.25
C ASP A 57 20.43 -12.21 2.15
N GLY A 58 19.61 -11.55 2.99
CA GLY A 58 19.48 -10.10 3.06
C GLY A 58 18.70 -9.49 1.88
N GLY A 59 17.70 -10.21 1.39
CA GLY A 59 16.79 -9.77 0.32
C GLY A 59 17.34 -9.96 -1.09
N ARG A 60 18.40 -10.75 -1.29
CA ARG A 60 19.01 -10.98 -2.62
C ARG A 60 18.24 -12.04 -3.39
N SER A 61 17.72 -13.04 -2.70
CA SER A 61 16.81 -14.03 -3.24
C SER A 61 15.73 -14.39 -2.23
N PHE A 62 14.57 -14.85 -2.71
CA PHE A 62 13.45 -15.28 -1.87
C PHE A 62 13.13 -16.74 -2.16
N GLY A 63 12.86 -17.49 -1.09
CA GLY A 63 12.42 -18.88 -1.16
C GLY A 63 11.00 -19.03 -1.74
N PRO A 64 10.50 -20.28 -1.81
CA PRO A 64 9.17 -20.56 -2.33
C PRO A 64 8.08 -19.89 -1.49
N GLN A 65 6.93 -19.69 -2.12
CA GLN A 65 5.73 -19.18 -1.45
C GLN A 65 5.22 -20.19 -0.42
N THR A 66 4.90 -19.71 0.78
CA THR A 66 4.19 -20.45 1.83
C THR A 66 2.85 -19.78 2.14
N VAL A 67 1.94 -20.51 2.78
CA VAL A 67 0.64 -19.97 3.20
C VAL A 67 0.76 -19.51 4.65
N VAL A 68 0.43 -18.26 4.92
CA VAL A 68 0.21 -17.77 6.28
C VAL A 68 -1.19 -18.18 6.72
N ARG A 69 -2.21 -17.88 5.90
CA ARG A 69 -3.59 -18.28 6.17
C ARG A 69 -4.38 -18.40 4.87
N ALA A 70 -4.97 -19.57 4.60
CA ALA A 70 -5.79 -19.80 3.42
C ALA A 70 -7.24 -19.40 3.66
N GLY A 71 -7.85 -18.74 2.68
CA GLY A 71 -9.29 -18.52 2.62
C GLY A 71 -10.05 -19.83 2.35
N THR A 72 -11.29 -19.90 2.81
CA THR A 72 -12.14 -21.09 2.67
C THR A 72 -13.55 -20.70 2.26
N GLY A 73 -14.07 -21.29 1.18
CA GLY A 73 -15.39 -20.92 0.66
C GLY A 73 -15.41 -19.46 0.21
N VAL A 74 -16.17 -18.63 0.94
CA VAL A 74 -16.23 -17.16 0.76
C VAL A 74 -15.43 -16.40 1.82
N ILE A 75 -14.78 -17.11 2.75
CA ILE A 75 -13.95 -16.48 3.77
C ILE A 75 -12.61 -16.10 3.16
N GLY A 76 -12.19 -14.86 3.37
CA GLY A 76 -10.89 -14.33 2.94
C GLY A 76 -10.09 -13.70 4.07
N HIS A 77 -8.77 -13.67 3.88
CA HIS A 77 -7.79 -13.06 4.77
C HIS A 77 -6.87 -12.14 3.96
N GLY A 78 -6.74 -10.88 4.36
CA GLY A 78 -5.94 -9.92 3.59
C GLY A 78 -5.60 -8.65 4.36
N ASP A 79 -4.94 -7.73 3.66
CA ASP A 79 -4.47 -6.46 4.21
C ASP A 79 -3.47 -6.64 5.37
N ALA A 80 -2.42 -7.43 5.13
CA ALA A 80 -1.47 -7.76 6.19
C ALA A 80 -0.59 -6.58 6.65
N SER A 81 -0.26 -6.57 7.93
CA SER A 81 0.81 -5.75 8.52
C SER A 81 1.66 -6.57 9.47
N LEU A 82 2.98 -6.42 9.38
CA LEU A 82 3.94 -7.16 10.20
C LEU A 82 4.46 -6.31 11.37
N VAL A 83 4.45 -6.88 12.57
CA VAL A 83 5.14 -6.34 13.75
C VAL A 83 6.08 -7.41 14.28
N VAL A 84 7.33 -7.04 14.57
CA VAL A 84 8.33 -7.96 15.12
C VAL A 84 8.66 -7.52 16.53
N ASP A 85 8.56 -8.44 17.47
CA ASP A 85 9.14 -8.26 18.78
C ASP A 85 10.59 -8.75 18.75
N HIS A 86 11.54 -7.80 18.78
CA HIS A 86 12.96 -8.12 18.72
C HIS A 86 13.52 -8.66 20.04
N GLU A 87 12.75 -8.62 21.13
CA GLU A 87 13.15 -9.20 22.42
C GLU A 87 12.77 -10.69 22.49
N SER A 88 11.55 -11.04 22.07
CA SER A 88 11.08 -12.45 22.07
C SER A 88 11.38 -13.19 20.77
N GLY A 89 11.61 -12.48 19.66
CA GLY A 89 11.73 -13.05 18.32
C GLY A 89 10.41 -13.41 17.65
N SER A 90 9.27 -13.10 18.28
CA SER A 90 7.96 -13.37 17.70
C SER A 90 7.63 -12.41 16.56
N VAL A 91 7.00 -12.94 15.52
CA VAL A 91 6.49 -12.18 14.38
C VAL A 91 4.97 -12.21 14.40
N PHE A 92 4.36 -11.03 14.35
CA PHE A 92 2.92 -10.84 14.35
C PHE A 92 2.48 -10.34 12.98
N ALA A 93 1.59 -11.07 12.33
CA ALA A 93 0.93 -10.66 11.10
C ALA A 93 -0.54 -10.33 11.40
N PHE A 94 -0.85 -9.05 11.53
CA PHE A 94 -2.23 -8.57 11.58
C PHE A 94 -2.85 -8.68 10.20
N HIS A 95 -4.13 -9.05 10.12
CA HIS A 95 -4.87 -9.05 8.86
C HIS A 95 -6.38 -8.99 9.12
N ALA A 96 -7.11 -8.48 8.13
CA ALA A 96 -8.55 -8.53 8.12
C ALA A 96 -9.04 -9.92 7.70
N THR A 97 -10.11 -10.38 8.32
CA THR A 97 -10.79 -11.64 8.02
C THR A 97 -12.27 -11.36 7.80
N SER A 98 -12.79 -11.77 6.64
CA SER A 98 -14.18 -11.52 6.27
C SER A 98 -14.90 -12.81 5.89
N ALA A 99 -16.20 -12.87 6.21
CA ALA A 99 -17.13 -13.90 5.75
C ALA A 99 -18.28 -13.28 4.92
N GLY A 100 -17.98 -12.29 4.08
CA GLY A 100 -18.95 -11.70 3.14
C GLY A 100 -19.24 -10.21 3.33
N VAL A 101 -18.53 -9.54 4.23
CA VAL A 101 -18.65 -8.09 4.46
C VAL A 101 -17.30 -7.37 4.29
N GLY A 102 -17.31 -6.22 3.63
CA GLY A 102 -16.14 -5.36 3.53
C GLY A 102 -16.04 -4.39 4.71
N PHE A 103 -15.10 -3.47 4.64
CA PHE A 103 -14.87 -2.45 5.67
C PHE A 103 -16.09 -1.55 5.89
N PHE A 104 -16.76 -1.15 4.81
CA PHE A 104 -17.86 -0.19 4.86
C PHE A 104 -19.22 -0.88 5.16
N GLU A 105 -19.35 -2.17 4.83
CA GLU A 105 -20.54 -2.98 5.10
C GLU A 105 -20.51 -3.64 6.49
N SER A 106 -19.37 -3.60 7.17
CA SER A 106 -19.18 -4.22 8.49
C SER A 106 -20.10 -3.58 9.54
N SER A 107 -20.72 -4.42 10.37
CA SER A 107 -21.60 -3.99 11.45
C SER A 107 -20.84 -3.45 12.66
N GLU A 108 -21.57 -2.81 13.58
CA GLU A 108 -21.05 -2.32 14.88
C GLU A 108 -20.90 -3.43 15.94
N SER A 109 -21.14 -4.69 15.57
CA SER A 109 -21.07 -5.82 16.49
C SER A 109 -19.64 -6.05 17.02
N ILE A 110 -19.55 -6.48 18.28
CA ILE A 110 -18.30 -6.84 18.97
C ILE A 110 -18.15 -8.35 19.16
N LYS A 111 -19.09 -9.14 18.63
CA LYS A 111 -19.09 -10.60 18.80
C LYS A 111 -18.14 -11.23 17.79
N ASP A 112 -17.32 -12.17 18.27
CA ASP A 112 -16.32 -12.84 17.43
C ASP A 112 -16.90 -13.88 16.47
N ASP A 113 -18.17 -14.26 16.61
CA ASP A 113 -18.87 -15.22 15.74
C ASP A 113 -19.83 -14.56 14.74
N ASP A 114 -19.86 -13.22 14.70
CA ASP A 114 -20.77 -12.47 13.84
C ASP A 114 -20.22 -12.31 12.42
N LEU A 115 -20.82 -13.04 11.47
CA LEU A 115 -20.43 -13.00 10.06
C LEU A 115 -20.68 -11.63 9.38
N GLY A 116 -21.44 -10.74 10.02
CA GLY A 116 -21.65 -9.37 9.59
C GLY A 116 -20.52 -8.41 9.98
N VAL A 117 -19.41 -8.90 10.54
CA VAL A 117 -18.25 -8.11 10.96
C VAL A 117 -17.04 -8.38 10.06
N LEU A 118 -16.37 -7.31 9.61
CA LEU A 118 -14.99 -7.41 9.16
C LEU A 118 -14.12 -7.58 10.40
N HIS A 119 -13.63 -8.79 10.60
CA HIS A 119 -12.82 -9.13 11.77
C HIS A 119 -11.36 -8.70 11.57
N CYS A 120 -10.72 -8.28 12.65
CA CYS A 120 -9.27 -8.24 12.75
C CYS A 120 -8.77 -9.52 13.44
N ASP A 121 -7.93 -10.27 12.74
CA ASP A 121 -7.27 -11.46 13.23
C ASP A 121 -5.74 -11.24 13.24
N LEU A 122 -5.04 -12.07 14.00
CA LEU A 122 -3.59 -12.06 14.19
C LEU A 122 -3.06 -13.45 13.89
N SER A 123 -2.07 -13.55 13.01
CA SER A 123 -1.25 -14.75 12.83
C SER A 123 0.09 -14.55 13.53
N VAL A 124 0.52 -15.47 14.39
CA VAL A 124 1.75 -15.35 15.18
C VAL A 124 2.71 -16.45 14.81
N SER A 125 3.95 -16.10 14.51
CA SER A 125 5.05 -17.04 14.33
C SER A 125 6.08 -16.85 15.43
N HIS A 126 6.51 -17.97 16.03
CA HIS A 126 7.59 -18.02 17.02
C HIS A 126 8.88 -18.66 16.47
N ASP A 127 8.90 -18.94 15.17
CA ASP A 127 9.94 -19.71 14.49
C ASP A 127 10.38 -19.04 13.18
N ASP A 128 10.54 -17.72 13.23
CA ASP A 128 11.09 -16.92 12.12
C ASP A 128 10.23 -16.94 10.83
N GLY A 129 8.91 -17.00 11.00
CA GLY A 129 7.92 -16.99 9.91
C GLY A 129 7.70 -18.34 9.23
N LEU A 130 8.12 -19.45 9.85
CA LEU A 130 7.98 -20.79 9.29
C LEU A 130 6.58 -21.39 9.53
N THR A 131 6.06 -21.27 10.76
CA THR A 131 4.72 -21.71 11.14
C THR A 131 3.94 -20.60 11.82
N TRP A 132 2.60 -20.72 11.81
CA TRP A 132 1.69 -19.67 12.23
C TRP A 132 0.56 -20.21 13.10
N GLU A 133 0.32 -19.55 14.23
CA GLU A 133 -0.86 -19.71 15.07
C GLU A 133 -1.84 -18.57 14.81
N HIS A 134 -3.15 -18.81 14.88
CA HIS A 134 -4.16 -17.79 14.56
C HIS A 134 -5.02 -17.45 15.77
N ARG A 135 -5.24 -16.15 15.98
CA ARG A 135 -6.12 -15.61 17.03
C ARG A 135 -6.99 -14.48 16.49
N ARG A 136 -8.22 -14.38 16.98
CA ARG A 136 -9.11 -13.24 16.69
C ARG A 136 -8.90 -12.13 17.74
N LEU A 137 -8.80 -10.88 17.29
CA LEU A 137 -8.64 -9.68 18.15
C LEU A 137 -9.82 -8.72 18.09
N SER A 138 -10.77 -8.97 17.20
CA SER A 138 -11.87 -8.04 16.86
C SER A 138 -12.60 -7.50 18.07
N ARG A 139 -13.01 -8.37 18.98
CA ARG A 139 -13.70 -7.97 20.21
C ARG A 139 -12.86 -7.02 21.05
N ASP A 140 -11.63 -7.41 21.38
CA ASP A 140 -10.77 -6.64 22.30
C ASP A 140 -10.46 -5.25 21.73
N LEU A 141 -10.12 -5.19 20.44
CA LEU A 141 -9.85 -3.93 19.76
C LEU A 141 -11.09 -3.03 19.67
N ARG A 142 -12.25 -3.58 19.32
CA ARG A 142 -13.50 -2.79 19.22
C ARG A 142 -13.99 -2.31 20.58
N VAL A 143 -13.92 -3.14 21.61
CA VAL A 143 -14.28 -2.73 22.98
C VAL A 143 -13.34 -1.63 23.46
N GLY A 144 -12.03 -1.80 23.27
CA GLY A 144 -11.02 -0.79 23.62
C GLY A 144 -11.28 0.53 22.90
N LEU A 145 -11.42 0.50 21.56
CA LEU A 145 -11.62 1.71 20.78
C LEU A 145 -12.95 2.41 21.09
N ASN A 146 -14.06 1.66 21.24
CA ASN A 146 -15.36 2.22 21.61
C ASN A 146 -15.30 2.99 22.94
N ALA A 147 -14.52 2.50 23.92
CA ALA A 147 -14.35 3.17 25.21
C ALA A 147 -13.59 4.50 25.12
N ARG A 148 -12.76 4.70 24.08
CA ARG A 148 -11.99 5.94 23.87
C ARG A 148 -12.76 6.99 23.04
N LEU A 149 -13.90 6.65 22.42
CA LEU A 149 -14.63 7.58 21.55
C LEU A 149 -15.14 8.85 22.28
N PRO A 150 -15.66 8.78 23.52
CA PRO A 150 -16.06 9.98 24.27
C PRO A 150 -14.92 10.97 24.50
N GLU A 151 -13.68 10.50 24.59
CA GLU A 151 -12.50 11.35 24.81
C GLU A 151 -12.21 12.28 23.62
N VAL A 152 -12.71 11.96 22.43
CA VAL A 152 -12.59 12.80 21.21
C VAL A 152 -13.91 13.50 20.85
N GLY A 153 -14.83 13.59 21.81
CA GLY A 153 -16.12 14.27 21.61
C GLY A 153 -17.14 13.49 20.78
N LEU A 154 -16.85 12.22 20.46
CA LEU A 154 -17.81 11.31 19.86
C LEU A 154 -18.65 10.71 21.00
N GLY A 155 -19.93 11.07 21.10
CA GLY A 155 -20.76 10.74 22.26
C GLY A 155 -20.82 9.24 22.60
N GLU A 156 -21.28 8.91 23.82
CA GLU A 156 -21.32 7.56 24.40
C GLU A 156 -22.02 6.47 23.56
N ALA A 157 -22.85 6.88 22.59
CA ALA A 157 -23.55 5.98 21.67
C ALA A 157 -22.76 5.68 20.39
N ALA A 158 -21.67 6.41 20.11
CA ALA A 158 -20.85 6.18 18.92
C ALA A 158 -20.20 4.80 18.97
N ARG A 159 -20.16 4.12 17.83
CA ARG A 159 -19.57 2.78 17.70
C ARG A 159 -18.73 2.69 16.44
N VAL A 160 -17.72 1.83 16.50
CA VAL A 160 -16.90 1.44 15.35
C VAL A 160 -17.65 0.38 14.55
N SER A 161 -17.88 0.63 13.26
CA SER A 161 -18.51 -0.31 12.32
C SER A 161 -17.47 -1.09 11.51
N GLY A 162 -16.48 -0.39 10.93
CA GLY A 162 -15.36 -0.97 10.20
C GLY A 162 -14.03 -0.83 10.94
N LEU A 163 -13.20 -1.86 10.94
CA LEU A 163 -11.86 -1.83 11.53
C LEU A 163 -10.92 -2.78 10.78
N PHE A 164 -9.77 -2.28 10.34
CA PHE A 164 -8.69 -3.13 9.80
C PHE A 164 -7.32 -2.55 10.15
N ALA A 165 -6.31 -3.41 10.25
CA ALA A 165 -4.93 -2.98 10.43
C ALA A 165 -4.45 -2.30 9.15
N ALA A 166 -3.82 -1.13 9.27
CA ALA A 166 -3.18 -0.50 8.12
C ALA A 166 -2.03 -1.39 7.64
N SER A 167 -2.10 -1.84 6.39
CA SER A 167 -1.16 -2.80 5.83
C SER A 167 0.25 -2.23 5.67
N GLY A 168 1.25 -3.10 5.74
CA GLY A 168 2.67 -2.73 5.71
C GLY A 168 3.42 -3.28 6.91
N SER A 169 3.81 -2.40 7.83
CA SER A 169 4.56 -2.77 9.04
C SER A 169 4.21 -1.86 10.22
N GLY A 170 4.16 -2.44 11.42
CA GLY A 170 4.21 -1.68 12.67
C GLY A 170 5.65 -1.48 13.15
N THR A 171 5.81 -1.13 14.43
CA THR A 171 7.12 -0.83 15.02
C THR A 171 7.21 -1.28 16.48
N GLN A 172 8.43 -1.24 17.03
CA GLN A 172 8.70 -1.51 18.44
C GLN A 172 9.51 -0.34 19.03
N ILE A 173 9.11 0.13 20.21
CA ILE A 173 9.83 1.15 20.97
C ILE A 173 11.08 0.50 21.58
N ARG A 174 12.26 1.06 21.32
CA ARG A 174 13.55 0.43 21.66
C ARG A 174 14.27 1.07 22.85
N ALA A 175 13.73 2.16 23.41
CA ALA A 175 14.28 2.85 24.58
C ALA A 175 13.20 3.78 25.19
N GLY A 176 13.50 4.34 26.36
CA GLY A 176 12.57 5.21 27.10
C GLY A 176 11.59 4.44 27.99
N ARG A 177 10.54 5.12 28.43
CA ARG A 177 9.57 4.59 29.42
C ARG A 177 8.80 3.39 28.88
N PHE A 178 8.57 3.36 27.58
CA PHE A 178 7.78 2.34 26.88
C PHE A 178 8.64 1.32 26.13
N HIS A 179 9.90 1.14 26.53
CA HIS A 179 10.79 0.12 25.95
C HIS A 179 10.09 -1.25 25.86
N GLY A 180 10.16 -1.86 24.68
CA GLY A 180 9.57 -3.17 24.37
C GLY A 180 8.15 -3.10 23.82
N ARG A 181 7.45 -1.96 23.97
CA ARG A 181 6.09 -1.76 23.44
C ARG A 181 6.03 -1.98 21.93
N LEU A 182 5.09 -2.82 21.50
CA LEU A 182 4.76 -3.06 20.10
C LEU A 182 3.64 -2.12 19.66
N LEU A 183 3.71 -1.60 18.44
CA LEU A 183 2.75 -0.64 17.89
C LEU A 183 2.23 -1.08 16.51
N GLN A 184 0.92 -1.00 16.31
CA GLN A 184 0.26 -1.26 15.02
C GLN A 184 -0.78 -0.17 14.70
N GLY A 185 -0.71 0.41 13.50
CA GLY A 185 -1.70 1.36 12.99
C GLY A 185 -2.99 0.68 12.52
N PHE A 186 -4.12 1.32 12.73
CA PHE A 186 -5.46 0.86 12.35
C PHE A 186 -6.24 1.95 11.65
N VAL A 187 -7.19 1.53 10.82
CA VAL A 187 -8.20 2.38 10.20
C VAL A 187 -9.55 2.00 10.79
N ALA A 188 -10.25 2.98 11.34
CA ALA A 188 -11.55 2.79 11.97
C ALA A 188 -12.63 3.62 11.25
N LEU A 189 -13.77 2.99 11.02
CA LEU A 189 -14.97 3.66 10.54
C LEU A 189 -15.93 3.90 11.70
N ILE A 190 -16.27 5.16 11.92
CA ILE A 190 -17.17 5.60 12.99
C ILE A 190 -18.22 6.53 12.38
N GLY A 191 -19.47 6.09 12.39
CA GLY A 191 -20.51 6.72 11.56
C GLY A 191 -20.11 6.69 10.08
N THR A 192 -20.01 7.85 9.44
CA THR A 192 -19.58 7.99 8.03
C THR A 192 -18.14 8.49 7.88
N GLN A 193 -17.41 8.61 8.99
CA GLN A 193 -16.08 9.21 9.03
C GLN A 193 -15.00 8.17 9.30
N VAL A 194 -13.84 8.36 8.67
CA VAL A 194 -12.68 7.47 8.83
C VAL A 194 -11.64 8.14 9.73
N TYR A 195 -11.16 7.36 10.69
CA TYR A 195 -10.17 7.72 11.70
C TYR A 195 -8.97 6.77 11.61
N ALA A 196 -7.81 7.25 12.03
CA ALA A 196 -6.69 6.39 12.41
C ALA A 196 -6.78 6.05 13.90
N ALA A 197 -6.17 4.94 14.30
CA ALA A 197 -5.91 4.61 15.70
C ALA A 197 -4.64 3.76 15.77
N VAL A 198 -3.96 3.74 16.91
CA VAL A 198 -2.78 2.88 17.12
C VAL A 198 -3.09 1.92 18.26
N ALA A 199 -2.96 0.62 17.98
CA ALA A 199 -2.97 -0.39 19.02
C ALA A 199 -1.55 -0.59 19.56
N HIS A 200 -1.43 -0.79 20.86
CA HIS A 200 -0.17 -1.12 21.49
C HIS A 200 -0.25 -2.39 22.35
N SER A 201 0.91 -3.01 22.56
CA SER A 201 1.09 -4.16 23.44
C SER A 201 2.35 -3.99 24.28
N ASP A 202 2.20 -4.09 25.59
CA ASP A 202 3.28 -4.00 26.59
C ASP A 202 3.66 -5.36 27.18
N ASP A 203 3.12 -6.45 26.65
CA ASP A 203 3.27 -7.81 27.21
C ASP A 203 3.73 -8.84 26.16
N HIS A 204 4.51 -8.38 25.18
CA HIS A 204 5.04 -9.16 24.06
C HIS A 204 3.93 -9.74 23.16
N GLY A 205 2.92 -8.94 22.85
CA GLY A 205 1.84 -9.29 21.91
C GLY A 205 0.75 -10.20 22.50
N ARG A 206 0.77 -10.47 23.81
CA ARG A 206 -0.26 -11.31 24.46
C ARG A 206 -1.59 -10.59 24.51
N THR A 207 -1.61 -9.30 24.85
CA THR A 207 -2.80 -8.45 24.80
C THR A 207 -2.52 -7.19 24.00
N TRP A 208 -3.57 -6.62 23.41
CA TRP A 208 -3.49 -5.41 22.58
C TRP A 208 -4.55 -4.42 23.05
N VAL A 209 -4.14 -3.17 23.25
CA VAL A 209 -5.00 -2.08 23.72
C VAL A 209 -5.06 -1.00 22.64
N MET A 210 -6.25 -0.49 22.36
CA MET A 210 -6.43 0.61 21.42
C MET A 210 -6.18 1.96 22.10
N GLY A 211 -5.29 2.75 21.50
CA GLY A 211 -5.12 4.17 21.81
C GLY A 211 -6.31 5.01 21.37
N ARG A 212 -6.22 6.31 21.62
CA ARG A 212 -7.25 7.29 21.25
C ARG A 212 -7.31 7.46 19.71
N PRO A 213 -8.50 7.50 19.10
CA PRO A 213 -8.63 7.72 17.66
C PRO A 213 -8.12 9.12 17.25
N VAL A 214 -7.57 9.20 16.04
CA VAL A 214 -6.98 10.40 15.44
C VAL A 214 -7.72 10.71 14.13
N GLY A 215 -8.26 11.92 13.97
CA GLY A 215 -9.04 12.32 12.81
C GLY A 215 -10.30 13.11 13.16
N PRO A 216 -11.30 13.18 12.25
CA PRO A 216 -11.47 12.38 11.04
C PRO A 216 -10.54 12.81 9.88
N GLY A 217 -10.65 12.12 8.73
CA GLY A 217 -9.91 12.45 7.51
C GLY A 217 -8.62 11.64 7.31
N ALA A 218 -8.35 10.70 8.22
CA ALA A 218 -7.29 9.71 8.08
C ALA A 218 -7.75 8.51 7.26
N ASN A 219 -6.81 7.61 6.99
CA ASN A 219 -7.05 6.28 6.46
C ASN A 219 -5.85 5.37 6.81
N GLU A 220 -5.43 4.46 5.93
CA GLU A 220 -4.22 3.64 6.11
C GLU A 220 -3.03 4.51 6.52
N ASN A 221 -2.37 4.07 7.59
CA ASN A 221 -1.34 4.84 8.28
C ASN A 221 -0.16 3.96 8.69
N ALA A 222 1.03 4.57 8.71
CA ALA A 222 2.27 3.99 9.20
C ALA A 222 2.64 4.61 10.55
N VAL A 223 3.25 3.81 11.42
CA VAL A 223 3.72 4.23 12.76
C VAL A 223 5.21 4.00 12.89
N VAL A 224 5.92 4.99 13.46
CA VAL A 224 7.38 4.93 13.63
C VAL A 224 7.79 5.45 15.00
N TRP A 225 8.70 4.75 15.66
CA TRP A 225 9.32 5.24 16.89
C TRP A 225 10.42 6.27 16.57
N LEU A 226 10.34 7.44 17.21
CA LEU A 226 11.20 8.59 16.98
C LEU A 226 12.25 8.79 18.10
N GLY A 227 12.42 7.84 19.01
CA GLY A 227 13.29 8.02 20.18
C GLY A 227 12.51 8.41 21.44
N GLY A 228 13.00 7.96 22.60
CA GLY A 228 12.31 8.13 23.89
C GLY A 228 10.86 7.64 23.81
N ASP A 229 9.94 8.48 24.28
CA ASP A 229 8.51 8.21 24.28
C ASP A 229 7.79 8.71 23.00
N ARG A 230 8.55 9.25 22.02
CA ARG A 230 7.98 9.88 20.82
C ARG A 230 7.65 8.86 19.74
N VAL A 231 6.45 9.00 19.17
CA VAL A 231 5.96 8.19 18.06
C VAL A 231 5.38 9.09 16.97
N GLY A 232 5.77 8.86 15.73
CA GLY A 232 5.18 9.49 14.55
C GLY A 232 4.11 8.60 13.94
N LEU A 233 3.00 9.21 13.51
CA LEU A 233 1.96 8.58 12.70
C LEU A 233 1.86 9.32 11.37
N GLN A 234 1.85 8.58 10.27
CA GLN A 234 1.65 9.13 8.93
C GLN A 234 0.42 8.47 8.29
N SER A 235 -0.57 9.25 7.88
CA SER A 235 -1.74 8.75 7.15
C SER A 235 -1.67 9.09 5.66
N ARG A 236 -2.15 8.17 4.82
CA ARG A 236 -2.48 8.51 3.43
C ARG A 236 -3.60 9.55 3.38
N ALA A 237 -3.55 10.43 2.39
CA ALA A 237 -4.61 11.38 2.05
C ALA A 237 -4.41 11.90 0.62
N PRO A 238 -5.48 12.28 -0.11
CA PRO A 238 -5.34 12.87 -1.43
C PRO A 238 -4.68 14.26 -1.36
N GLY A 239 -3.92 14.60 -2.40
CA GLY A 239 -3.08 15.80 -2.45
C GLY A 239 -1.73 15.58 -1.78
N GLN A 240 -1.72 15.31 -0.47
CA GLN A 240 -0.51 15.14 0.33
C GLN A 240 -0.77 14.28 1.58
N ARG A 241 0.27 13.61 2.08
CA ARG A 241 0.20 12.82 3.32
C ARG A 241 -0.08 13.69 4.53
N LEU A 242 -0.65 13.08 5.57
CA LEU A 242 -0.87 13.71 6.87
C LEU A 242 0.08 13.10 7.90
N MET A 243 0.56 13.91 8.85
CA MET A 243 1.44 13.52 9.96
C MET A 243 0.80 13.91 11.29
N ALA A 244 1.04 13.12 12.32
CA ALA A 244 0.74 13.46 13.71
C ALA A 244 1.82 12.88 14.62
N TRP A 245 1.97 13.46 15.80
CA TRP A 245 3.01 13.07 16.76
C TRP A 245 2.39 12.74 18.12
N SER A 246 3.01 11.79 18.81
CA SER A 246 2.70 11.33 20.16
C SER A 246 3.95 11.48 21.03
N ASP A 247 3.74 11.83 22.30
CA ASP A 247 4.78 11.90 23.34
C ASP A 247 4.51 10.90 24.50
N ASP A 248 3.59 9.96 24.31
CA ASP A 248 3.14 8.99 25.33
C ASP A 248 3.25 7.53 24.87
N GLY A 249 4.20 7.26 23.98
CA GLY A 249 4.42 5.92 23.43
C GLY A 249 3.30 5.45 22.52
N GLY A 250 2.62 6.37 21.83
CA GLY A 250 1.61 6.09 20.82
C GLY A 250 0.19 5.86 21.35
N ASP A 251 -0.14 6.23 22.60
CA ASP A 251 -1.52 6.13 23.11
C ASP A 251 -2.40 7.28 22.62
N THR A 252 -1.83 8.50 22.56
CA THR A 252 -2.51 9.69 22.04
C THR A 252 -1.62 10.45 21.06
N PHE A 253 -2.25 11.10 20.08
CA PHE A 253 -1.57 11.91 19.07
C PHE A 253 -2.18 13.30 19.01
N GLY A 254 -1.35 14.28 18.62
CA GLY A 254 -1.79 15.60 18.19
C GLY A 254 -2.66 15.57 16.92
N PRO A 255 -3.07 16.74 16.41
CA PRO A 255 -3.85 16.82 15.18
C PRO A 255 -3.08 16.27 13.98
N LEU A 256 -3.82 15.79 12.98
CA LEU A 256 -3.26 15.45 11.67
C LEU A 256 -2.95 16.72 10.90
N GLU A 257 -1.67 16.91 10.57
CA GLU A 257 -1.17 18.05 9.82
C GLU A 257 -0.66 17.62 8.44
N PRO A 258 -0.91 18.37 7.38
CA PRO A 258 -0.39 18.00 6.07
C PRO A 258 1.13 18.14 5.95
N ALA A 259 1.78 17.09 5.44
CA ALA A 259 3.21 17.10 5.13
C ALA A 259 3.44 17.57 3.68
N GLY A 260 3.67 18.88 3.51
CA GLY A 260 3.70 19.54 2.20
C GLY A 260 4.69 18.97 1.18
N ASP A 261 5.79 18.36 1.65
CA ASP A 261 6.81 17.77 0.78
C ASP A 261 6.48 16.32 0.34
N LEU A 262 5.40 15.74 0.86
CA LEU A 262 4.96 14.36 0.59
C LEU A 262 3.63 14.35 -0.16
N LEU A 263 3.66 14.68 -1.46
CA LEU A 263 2.51 14.54 -2.36
C LEU A 263 1.99 13.11 -2.36
N ASP A 264 0.66 12.92 -2.32
CA ASP A 264 0.05 11.59 -2.28
C ASP A 264 -1.33 11.59 -2.94
N PRO A 265 -1.71 10.53 -3.68
CA PRO A 265 -2.99 10.46 -4.37
C PRO A 265 -4.07 9.75 -3.53
N GLY A 266 -3.87 9.62 -2.21
CA GLY A 266 -4.66 8.76 -1.34
C GLY A 266 -4.25 7.29 -1.47
N ASN A 267 -2.96 7.00 -1.35
CA ASN A 267 -2.37 5.66 -1.56
C ASN A 267 -1.55 5.22 -0.35
N ASN A 268 -1.48 3.90 -0.11
CA ASN A 268 -0.65 3.41 1.00
C ASN A 268 0.84 3.61 0.72
N GLY A 269 1.63 3.65 1.78
CA GLY A 269 3.09 3.76 1.74
C GLY A 269 3.66 3.41 3.11
N SER A 270 4.90 3.79 3.36
CA SER A 270 5.52 3.53 4.66
C SER A 270 6.29 4.72 5.20
N LEU A 271 6.50 4.72 6.51
CA LEU A 271 7.41 5.59 7.24
C LEU A 271 8.24 4.71 8.16
N VAL A 272 9.56 4.73 8.03
CA VAL A 272 10.46 3.86 8.78
C VAL A 272 11.69 4.61 9.24
N ARG A 273 12.19 4.26 10.43
CA ARG A 273 13.47 4.73 10.94
C ARG A 273 14.61 3.96 10.27
N LEU A 274 15.65 4.67 9.83
CA LEU A 274 16.75 4.08 9.06
C LEU A 274 17.79 3.36 9.92
N ASP A 275 17.81 3.62 11.23
CA ASP A 275 18.65 2.86 12.14
C ASP A 275 18.12 1.41 12.25
N PRO A 276 18.98 0.41 12.04
CA PRO A 276 18.55 -0.98 11.93
C PRO A 276 17.83 -1.44 13.20
N PRO A 277 16.92 -2.43 13.10
CA PRO A 277 16.21 -2.94 14.27
C PRO A 277 17.20 -3.41 15.35
N GLY A 278 17.00 -2.97 16.59
CA GLY A 278 17.89 -3.26 17.73
C GLY A 278 19.02 -2.25 17.98
N SER A 279 19.25 -1.25 17.12
CA SER A 279 20.17 -0.15 17.46
C SER A 279 19.49 0.90 18.35
N VAL A 280 20.19 1.31 19.40
CA VAL A 280 19.83 2.41 20.31
C VAL A 280 21.05 3.33 20.42
N SER A 281 20.84 4.62 20.16
CA SER A 281 21.82 5.71 20.34
C SER A 281 21.61 6.44 21.66
N THR A 282 22.58 7.24 22.12
CA THR A 282 22.45 8.01 23.37
C THR A 282 21.24 8.95 23.37
N GLY A 283 20.94 9.58 22.22
CA GLY A 283 19.76 10.44 22.04
C GLY A 283 18.42 9.71 22.12
N ASP A 284 18.40 8.37 22.00
CA ASP A 284 17.15 7.59 22.03
C ASP A 284 16.60 7.35 23.44
N THR A 285 17.40 7.57 24.47
CA THR A 285 17.00 7.32 25.86
C THR A 285 16.10 8.42 26.43
N GLY A 286 16.00 9.57 25.74
CA GLY A 286 15.29 10.76 26.25
C GLY A 286 15.98 11.43 27.45
N ASP A 287 17.13 10.90 27.89
CA ASP A 287 17.94 11.47 28.97
C ASP A 287 18.86 12.53 28.37
N THR A 288 18.36 13.76 28.22
CA THR A 288 19.25 14.93 28.17
C THR A 288 19.73 15.17 29.60
N GLY A 289 20.56 14.26 30.11
CA GLY A 289 21.23 14.48 31.39
C GLY A 289 21.87 15.87 31.35
N ASP A 290 21.58 16.68 32.37
CA ASP A 290 22.25 17.93 32.67
C ASP A 290 23.76 17.65 32.80
N THR A 291 24.43 17.59 31.66
CA THR A 291 25.87 17.49 31.55
C THR A 291 26.36 18.92 31.52
N GLY A 292 26.50 19.47 32.73
CA GLY A 292 27.15 20.74 32.93
C GLY A 292 28.47 20.80 32.16
N ASP A 293 28.69 21.94 31.51
CA ASP A 293 29.97 22.44 30.99
C ASP A 293 30.88 21.39 30.34
N GLY A 294 30.59 21.06 29.08
CA GLY A 294 31.55 20.39 28.20
C GLY A 294 31.15 20.56 26.74
N ASP A 295 32.04 21.14 25.94
CA ASP A 295 31.94 21.35 24.48
C ASP A 295 31.93 20.03 23.67
N ASP A 296 31.10 19.05 24.03
CA ASP A 296 30.71 17.99 23.11
C ASP A 296 29.58 18.55 22.25
N ALA A 297 29.96 19.12 21.11
CA ALA A 297 29.10 19.30 19.96
C ALA A 297 28.65 17.92 19.46
N GLY A 298 27.77 17.27 20.23
CA GLY A 298 27.04 16.07 19.83
C GLY A 298 26.28 16.40 18.56
N ASP A 299 26.58 15.65 17.51
CA ASP A 299 26.01 15.82 16.17
C ASP A 299 24.48 16.04 16.25
N PRO A 300 23.96 17.23 15.90
CA PRO A 300 22.55 17.57 16.04
C PRO A 300 21.72 16.96 14.89
N THR A 301 22.09 15.78 14.40
CA THR A 301 21.33 15.11 13.34
C THR A 301 20.11 14.47 14.01
N GLY A 302 18.93 15.00 13.71
CA GLY A 302 17.67 14.38 14.11
C GLY A 302 17.53 12.95 13.57
N ILE A 303 16.48 12.27 13.99
CA ILE A 303 16.23 10.88 13.61
C ILE A 303 16.12 10.77 12.09
N ARG A 304 16.91 9.85 11.52
CA ARG A 304 16.87 9.58 10.09
C ARG A 304 15.69 8.69 9.74
N LEU A 305 14.79 9.21 8.92
CA LEU A 305 13.59 8.51 8.45
C LEU A 305 13.64 8.31 6.94
N ALA A 306 12.99 7.26 6.47
CA ALA A 306 12.60 7.09 5.08
C ALA A 306 11.10 6.91 4.95
N CYS A 307 10.54 7.54 3.93
CA CYS A 307 9.14 7.47 3.54
C CYS A 307 9.03 6.92 2.12
N THR A 308 8.24 5.88 1.91
CA THR A 308 7.90 5.40 0.56
C THR A 308 6.49 5.82 0.20
N HIS A 309 6.34 6.51 -0.94
CA HIS A 309 5.05 7.01 -1.39
C HIS A 309 5.01 7.23 -2.90
N THR A 310 3.81 7.25 -3.47
CA THR A 310 3.58 7.67 -4.86
C THR A 310 3.54 9.20 -4.92
N SER A 311 4.64 9.81 -5.35
CA SER A 311 4.84 11.27 -5.32
C SER A 311 4.09 11.98 -6.45
N ASP A 312 2.77 11.97 -6.34
CA ASP A 312 1.82 12.62 -7.24
C ASP A 312 0.49 12.85 -6.50
N PRO A 313 -0.15 14.03 -6.60
CA PRO A 313 -1.34 14.36 -5.81
C PRO A 313 -2.63 13.67 -6.26
N ASP A 314 -2.68 13.08 -7.46
CA ASP A 314 -3.92 12.53 -8.04
C ASP A 314 -3.79 11.10 -8.58
N LEU A 315 -2.60 10.67 -9.01
CA LEU A 315 -2.38 9.41 -9.70
C LEU A 315 -1.40 8.50 -8.94
N ARG A 316 -1.71 7.21 -8.88
CA ARG A 316 -0.84 6.17 -8.33
C ARG A 316 0.35 5.88 -9.25
N ARG A 317 1.33 6.76 -9.22
CA ARG A 317 2.55 6.72 -10.04
C ARG A 317 3.73 7.34 -9.30
N ASN A 318 4.91 7.27 -9.91
CA ASN A 318 6.10 7.97 -9.41
C ASN A 318 6.45 7.55 -7.98
N LEU A 319 6.63 6.24 -7.76
CA LEU A 319 7.01 5.71 -6.45
C LEU A 319 8.42 6.18 -6.10
N VAL A 320 8.55 6.86 -4.98
CA VAL A 320 9.80 7.41 -4.47
C VAL A 320 10.09 6.94 -3.06
N VAL A 321 11.37 6.98 -2.70
CA VAL A 321 11.86 7.00 -1.32
C VAL A 321 12.29 8.44 -1.03
N SER A 322 11.63 9.08 -0.06
CA SER A 322 12.02 10.38 0.50
C SER A 322 12.66 10.18 1.88
N THR A 323 13.61 11.03 2.26
CA THR A 323 14.31 10.96 3.53
C THR A 323 14.10 12.22 4.36
N SER A 324 14.12 12.07 5.69
CA SER A 324 14.13 13.16 6.67
C SER A 324 15.30 12.98 7.63
N THR A 325 15.88 14.08 8.09
CA THR A 325 16.94 14.14 9.12
C THR A 325 16.57 15.10 10.25
N ASP A 326 15.29 15.47 10.35
CA ASP A 326 14.73 16.48 11.25
C ASP A 326 13.45 15.97 11.94
N ASP A 327 13.48 14.69 12.36
CA ASP A 327 12.38 14.00 13.06
C ASP A 327 11.07 13.91 12.26
N GLY A 328 11.15 14.00 10.93
CA GLY A 328 10.00 13.96 10.04
C GLY A 328 9.31 15.31 9.85
N ALA A 329 9.95 16.43 10.22
CA ALA A 329 9.43 17.76 9.96
C ALA A 329 9.44 18.10 8.46
N THR A 330 10.52 17.74 7.75
CA THR A 330 10.63 17.91 6.29
C THR A 330 11.15 16.64 5.61
N PHE A 331 10.77 16.44 4.35
CA PHE A 331 11.18 15.27 3.57
C PHE A 331 11.73 15.67 2.21
N THR A 332 12.90 15.14 1.86
CA THR A 332 13.50 15.34 0.54
C THR A 332 13.48 14.03 -0.26
N PRO A 333 13.03 14.00 -1.52
CA PRO A 333 13.18 12.82 -2.37
C PRO A 333 14.65 12.40 -2.48
N ALA A 334 14.92 11.10 -2.36
CA ALA A 334 16.26 10.53 -2.48
C ALA A 334 16.36 9.58 -3.67
N VAL A 335 15.35 8.72 -3.88
CA VAL A 335 15.35 7.71 -4.94
C VAL A 335 13.98 7.60 -5.60
N THR A 336 13.92 7.60 -6.93
CA THR A 336 12.72 7.20 -7.68
C THR A 336 12.81 5.71 -8.03
N LEU A 337 11.93 4.89 -7.47
CA LEU A 337 11.87 3.45 -7.74
C LEU A 337 11.23 3.17 -9.10
N THR A 338 10.18 3.91 -9.46
CA THR A 338 9.60 3.89 -10.80
C THR A 338 8.89 5.20 -11.09
N ALA A 339 9.01 5.71 -12.32
CA ALA A 339 8.23 6.87 -12.80
C ALA A 339 6.83 6.46 -13.31
N GLY A 340 6.61 5.16 -13.49
CA GLY A 340 5.38 4.56 -14.02
C GLY A 340 4.31 4.35 -12.95
N ALA A 341 3.33 3.50 -13.27
CA ALA A 341 2.29 3.08 -12.33
C ALA A 341 2.91 2.33 -11.14
N ALA A 342 2.47 2.68 -9.94
CA ALA A 342 2.87 2.00 -8.72
C ALA A 342 1.76 2.08 -7.69
N GLY A 343 1.56 1.00 -6.94
CA GLY A 343 0.57 0.92 -5.88
C GLY A 343 1.19 1.09 -4.50
N TYR A 344 0.85 0.18 -3.61
CA TYR A 344 1.29 0.18 -2.21
C TYR A 344 2.80 -0.11 -2.14
N SER A 345 3.43 0.38 -1.08
CA SER A 345 4.85 0.13 -0.81
C SER A 345 5.13 0.07 0.70
N VAL A 346 6.11 -0.74 1.09
CA VAL A 346 6.60 -0.83 2.47
C VAL A 346 8.11 -0.99 2.46
N ALA A 347 8.80 -0.23 3.33
CA ALA A 347 10.24 -0.27 3.48
C ALA A 347 10.68 -0.84 4.84
N GLN A 348 11.82 -1.50 4.84
CA GLN A 348 12.50 -1.98 6.05
C GLN A 348 14.01 -1.72 5.94
N PRO A 349 14.65 -1.11 6.96
CA PRO A 349 16.11 -1.03 7.02
C PRO A 349 16.71 -2.44 7.10
N LEU A 350 17.76 -2.67 6.32
CA LEU A 350 18.49 -3.93 6.26
C LEU A 350 19.89 -3.77 6.88
N PRO A 351 20.54 -4.87 7.31
CA PRO A 351 21.90 -4.81 7.82
C PRO A 351 22.88 -4.11 6.86
N GLY A 352 23.79 -3.32 7.43
CA GLY A 352 24.83 -2.63 6.67
C GLY A 352 24.40 -1.32 6.00
N GLY A 353 23.22 -0.76 6.33
CA GLY A 353 22.75 0.52 5.82
C GLY A 353 22.03 0.44 4.46
N ALA A 354 21.59 -0.75 4.08
CA ALA A 354 20.74 -0.95 2.92
C ALA A 354 19.26 -0.76 3.27
N LEU A 355 18.43 -0.54 2.25
CA LEU A 355 16.98 -0.46 2.40
C LEU A 355 16.31 -1.50 1.50
N GLY A 356 15.42 -2.30 2.08
CA GLY A 356 14.53 -3.18 1.33
C GLY A 356 13.18 -2.50 1.14
N VAL A 357 12.66 -2.47 -0.08
CA VAL A 357 11.32 -1.92 -0.38
C VAL A 357 10.51 -2.97 -1.12
N LEU A 358 9.38 -3.39 -0.57
CA LEU A 358 8.41 -4.25 -1.25
C LEU A 358 7.27 -3.39 -1.79
N TRP A 359 6.96 -3.49 -3.08
CA TRP A 359 6.00 -2.59 -3.72
C TRP A 359 5.23 -3.21 -4.91
N GLU A 360 4.06 -2.63 -5.19
CA GLU A 360 3.18 -3.03 -6.29
C GLU A 360 3.51 -2.30 -7.60
N ASP A 361 3.70 -3.05 -8.69
CA ASP A 361 4.17 -2.52 -9.97
C ASP A 361 3.22 -2.82 -11.13
N GLU A 362 3.33 -2.01 -12.20
CA GLU A 362 2.64 -2.18 -13.50
C GLU A 362 1.12 -2.46 -13.39
N GLY A 363 0.40 -1.69 -12.56
CA GLY A 363 -1.04 -1.89 -12.37
C GLY A 363 -1.36 -3.21 -11.66
N TYR A 364 -0.59 -3.52 -10.60
CA TYR A 364 -0.70 -4.72 -9.78
C TYR A 364 -0.42 -6.03 -10.54
N ARG A 365 0.42 -5.97 -11.59
CA ARG A 365 0.84 -7.17 -12.32
C ARG A 365 2.03 -7.86 -11.67
N ARG A 366 2.81 -7.13 -10.86
CA ARG A 366 3.97 -7.66 -10.13
C ARG A 366 4.04 -7.09 -8.71
N LEU A 367 4.54 -7.90 -7.78
CA LEU A 367 5.12 -7.45 -6.52
C LEU A 367 6.63 -7.52 -6.66
N ILE A 368 7.31 -6.40 -6.40
CA ILE A 368 8.76 -6.27 -6.55
C ILE A 368 9.36 -5.99 -5.19
N PHE A 369 10.41 -6.73 -4.83
CA PHE A 369 11.32 -6.35 -3.76
C PHE A 369 12.53 -5.66 -4.38
N THR A 370 12.74 -4.40 -4.02
CA THR A 370 13.89 -3.61 -4.41
C THR A 370 14.85 -3.48 -3.23
N ARG A 371 16.09 -3.90 -3.42
CA ARG A 371 17.19 -3.67 -2.48
C ARG A 371 18.01 -2.47 -2.95
N LEU A 372 18.04 -1.42 -2.12
CA LEU A 372 18.93 -0.26 -2.30
C LEU A 372 20.19 -0.49 -1.47
N GLU A 373 21.34 -0.56 -2.14
CA GLU A 373 22.63 -0.76 -1.47
C GLU A 373 23.06 0.45 -0.63
N PRO A 374 23.97 0.27 0.35
CA PRO A 374 24.43 1.35 1.22
C PRO A 374 24.92 2.58 0.45
N GLY A 375 24.66 3.77 1.00
CA GLY A 375 24.93 5.06 0.33
C GLY A 375 23.83 5.50 -0.63
N TRP A 376 22.66 4.87 -0.58
CA TRP A 376 21.50 5.22 -1.40
C TRP A 376 20.90 6.60 -1.08
N GLU A 377 21.14 7.10 0.13
CA GLU A 377 20.64 8.38 0.65
C GLU A 377 21.35 9.59 0.02
N LEU A 378 22.49 9.40 -0.66
CA LEU A 378 23.30 10.50 -1.18
C LEU A 378 22.58 11.22 -2.35
N PRO A 379 22.41 12.57 -2.28
CA PRO A 379 21.70 13.32 -3.31
C PRO A 379 22.28 13.11 -4.71
N ARG A 380 21.42 12.88 -5.70
CA ARG A 380 21.81 12.85 -7.12
C ARG A 380 20.95 13.81 -7.94
N ALA A 381 21.51 14.23 -9.07
CA ALA A 381 20.94 15.24 -9.95
C ALA A 381 19.52 14.91 -10.45
N ALA A 382 18.68 15.95 -10.44
CA ALA A 382 17.35 16.08 -11.03
C ALA A 382 16.40 14.90 -10.78
N HIS A 383 15.66 14.97 -9.66
CA HIS A 383 14.37 14.28 -9.57
C HIS A 383 13.46 14.79 -10.69
N PRO A 384 12.70 13.92 -11.38
CA PRO A 384 11.64 14.39 -12.26
C PRO A 384 10.74 15.34 -11.49
N ALA A 385 10.28 16.41 -12.13
CA ALA A 385 9.48 17.44 -11.49
C ALA A 385 8.39 16.81 -10.62
N GLN A 386 8.43 17.10 -9.32
CA GLN A 386 7.34 16.73 -8.42
C GLN A 386 6.08 17.47 -8.88
N GLY A 387 4.96 16.76 -8.96
CA GLY A 387 3.66 17.38 -9.24
C GLY A 387 3.11 17.15 -10.65
N PRO A 388 2.11 17.95 -11.06
CA PRO A 388 1.12 17.55 -12.05
C PRO A 388 1.61 17.67 -13.50
N ALA A 389 2.40 16.67 -13.92
CA ALA A 389 2.71 16.44 -15.32
C ALA A 389 1.59 15.68 -16.04
N PRO A 390 1.38 15.92 -17.35
CA PRO A 390 0.50 15.08 -18.15
C PRO A 390 0.91 13.60 -18.08
N ALA A 391 -0.07 12.72 -17.92
CA ALA A 391 0.19 11.33 -17.53
C ALA A 391 -0.91 10.38 -18.01
N LEU A 392 -0.54 9.20 -18.49
CA LEU A 392 -1.47 8.07 -18.67
C LEU A 392 -0.93 6.90 -17.86
N VAL A 393 -1.66 6.49 -16.83
CA VAL A 393 -1.23 5.52 -15.81
C VAL A 393 -2.13 4.30 -15.89
N LEU A 394 -1.53 3.12 -15.98
CA LEU A 394 -2.24 1.85 -15.88
C LEU A 394 -2.64 1.63 -14.42
N ASP A 395 -3.94 1.63 -14.14
CA ASP A 395 -4.47 1.46 -12.80
C ASP A 395 -4.49 -0.02 -12.41
N HIS A 396 -5.03 -0.87 -13.29
CA HIS A 396 -5.10 -2.32 -13.10
C HIS A 396 -5.43 -3.05 -14.42
N VAL A 397 -5.26 -4.37 -14.41
CA VAL A 397 -5.68 -5.28 -15.48
C VAL A 397 -6.73 -6.24 -14.92
N ALA A 398 -7.92 -6.28 -15.52
CA ALA A 398 -8.96 -7.25 -15.21
C ALA A 398 -9.01 -8.37 -16.25
N ALA A 399 -9.23 -9.60 -15.79
CA ALA A 399 -9.41 -10.73 -16.68
C ALA A 399 -10.66 -10.55 -17.56
N GLY A 400 -10.52 -10.83 -18.85
CA GLY A 400 -11.65 -10.85 -19.77
C GLY A 400 -12.64 -11.96 -19.45
N HIS A 401 -13.94 -11.65 -19.44
CA HIS A 401 -14.98 -12.69 -19.36
C HIS A 401 -15.26 -13.28 -20.74
N PRO A 402 -15.36 -14.61 -20.89
CA PRO A 402 -15.99 -15.19 -22.07
C PRO A 402 -17.45 -14.71 -22.13
N ALA A 403 -17.88 -14.20 -23.28
CA ALA A 403 -19.20 -13.58 -23.46
C ALA A 403 -20.41 -14.53 -23.21
N THR A 404 -20.18 -15.80 -22.91
CA THR A 404 -21.21 -16.86 -22.90
C THR A 404 -21.32 -17.66 -21.60
N THR A 405 -20.55 -17.37 -20.55
CA THR A 405 -20.60 -18.17 -19.31
C THR A 405 -21.47 -17.52 -18.24
N SER A 406 -22.74 -17.94 -18.16
CA SER A 406 -23.48 -17.87 -16.90
C SER A 406 -22.87 -18.88 -15.93
N SER A 407 -22.26 -18.42 -14.84
CA SER A 407 -21.84 -19.32 -13.76
C SER A 407 -23.08 -20.03 -13.18
N PRO A 408 -23.15 -21.37 -13.17
CA PRO A 408 -24.21 -22.11 -12.49
C PRO A 408 -24.10 -22.00 -10.97
N THR A 409 -22.93 -21.61 -10.46
CA THR A 409 -22.68 -21.48 -9.02
C THR A 409 -23.29 -20.18 -8.47
N PRO A 410 -24.04 -20.21 -7.35
CA PRO A 410 -24.69 -19.03 -6.78
C PRO A 410 -23.68 -17.94 -6.48
N ALA A 411 -24.00 -16.73 -6.94
CA ALA A 411 -23.28 -15.54 -6.58
C ALA A 411 -24.03 -14.85 -5.44
N TRP A 412 -23.33 -14.53 -4.36
CA TRP A 412 -23.95 -13.89 -3.20
C TRP A 412 -23.79 -12.38 -3.36
N VAL A 413 -24.90 -11.65 -3.24
CA VAL A 413 -24.84 -10.19 -3.15
C VAL A 413 -24.38 -9.86 -1.74
N ALA A 414 -23.27 -9.14 -1.60
CA ALA A 414 -22.89 -8.60 -0.29
C ALA A 414 -24.04 -7.74 0.27
N HIS A 415 -24.15 -7.68 1.61
CA HIS A 415 -25.12 -6.84 2.33
C HIS A 415 -25.23 -5.42 1.74
N PRO A 416 -26.39 -4.76 1.88
CA PRO A 416 -26.93 -3.84 0.86
C PRO A 416 -25.92 -2.78 0.39
N PRO A 417 -25.98 -2.40 -0.90
CA PRO A 417 -25.01 -1.50 -1.50
C PRO A 417 -24.95 -0.18 -0.74
N ILE A 418 -23.73 0.24 -0.43
CA ILE A 418 -23.45 1.51 0.22
C ILE A 418 -23.74 2.65 -0.76
N VAL A 419 -24.43 3.69 -0.27
CA VAL A 419 -24.66 4.92 -1.03
C VAL A 419 -23.38 5.76 -1.00
N ALA A 420 -22.56 5.65 -2.04
CA ALA A 420 -21.26 6.31 -2.14
C ALA A 420 -21.30 7.86 -1.97
N SER A 421 -22.46 8.50 -2.17
CA SER A 421 -22.61 9.96 -2.01
C SER A 421 -22.56 10.47 -0.56
N GLU A 422 -22.59 9.57 0.43
CA GLU A 422 -22.55 9.91 1.85
C GLU A 422 -21.12 9.94 2.44
N TRP A 423 -20.11 9.65 1.61
CA TRP A 423 -18.73 9.39 2.03
C TRP A 423 -17.78 10.50 1.59
N GLY A 424 -16.86 10.89 2.49
CA GLY A 424 -15.90 11.96 2.25
C GLY A 424 -14.88 11.66 1.13
N PRO A 425 -14.21 12.68 0.58
CA PRO A 425 -13.28 12.55 -0.56
C PRO A 425 -12.02 11.69 -0.27
N THR A 426 -11.74 11.39 1.00
CA THR A 426 -10.59 10.55 1.43
C THR A 426 -10.82 9.03 1.22
N ILE A 427 -11.99 8.63 0.71
CA ILE A 427 -12.44 7.23 0.60
C ILE A 427 -12.21 6.63 -0.80
N TYR A 428 -11.67 7.41 -1.75
CA TYR A 428 -11.49 6.94 -3.12
C TYR A 428 -10.56 5.70 -3.23
N LYS A 429 -11.10 4.59 -3.75
CA LYS A 429 -10.37 3.36 -4.07
C LYS A 429 -10.35 3.12 -5.59
N ILE A 430 -9.18 2.71 -6.11
CA ILE A 430 -8.96 2.41 -7.55
C ILE A 430 -9.51 1.03 -7.94
N VAL A 431 -9.84 0.18 -6.97
CA VAL A 431 -10.38 -1.17 -7.16
C VAL A 431 -11.77 -1.26 -6.53
N ALA A 432 -12.65 -2.08 -7.10
CA ALA A 432 -14.03 -2.39 -6.68
C ALA A 432 -15.20 -1.47 -7.13
N SER A 433 -14.99 -0.50 -8.04
CA SER A 433 -16.12 0.27 -8.60
C SER A 433 -16.86 -0.49 -9.72
N ARG A 434 -17.76 -1.40 -9.33
CA ARG A 434 -18.77 -2.01 -10.23
C ARG A 434 -20.18 -1.52 -9.89
N PRO A 435 -21.00 -1.09 -10.87
CA PRO A 435 -22.44 -0.89 -10.65
C PRO A 435 -23.08 -2.21 -10.18
N GLY A 436 -23.76 -2.19 -9.03
CA GLY A 436 -24.45 -3.37 -8.46
C GLY A 436 -23.76 -4.05 -7.26
N GLY A 437 -22.60 -3.56 -6.82
CA GLY A 437 -21.87 -4.10 -5.66
C GLY A 437 -20.97 -5.30 -6.00
N PRO A 438 -20.03 -5.67 -5.11
CA PRO A 438 -19.18 -6.84 -5.29
C PRO A 438 -20.03 -8.11 -5.23
N MET A 439 -19.82 -9.00 -6.19
CA MET A 439 -20.56 -10.26 -6.26
C MET A 439 -19.67 -11.39 -5.75
N LEU A 440 -19.97 -11.86 -4.55
CA LEU A 440 -19.13 -12.80 -3.82
C LEU A 440 -19.25 -14.20 -4.41
N ARG A 441 -18.08 -14.80 -4.64
CA ARG A 441 -17.94 -16.15 -5.18
C ARG A 441 -16.87 -16.91 -4.41
N SER A 442 -17.01 -18.23 -4.36
CA SER A 442 -15.92 -19.08 -3.90
C SER A 442 -14.77 -19.10 -4.92
N ARG A 443 -13.58 -19.50 -4.48
CA ARG A 443 -12.42 -19.68 -5.37
C ARG A 443 -12.71 -20.61 -6.55
N ALA A 444 -13.46 -21.70 -6.32
CA ALA A 444 -13.86 -22.63 -7.37
C ALA A 444 -14.79 -21.96 -8.40
N ALA A 445 -15.75 -21.17 -7.93
CA ALA A 445 -16.64 -20.41 -8.82
C ALA A 445 -15.90 -19.32 -9.60
N TYR A 446 -14.88 -18.67 -9.01
CA TYR A 446 -14.01 -17.76 -9.76
C TYR A 446 -13.21 -18.47 -10.85
N ARG A 447 -12.69 -19.68 -10.57
CA ARG A 447 -12.00 -20.48 -11.60
C ARG A 447 -12.94 -20.94 -12.71
N GLU A 448 -14.17 -21.33 -12.38
CA GLU A 448 -15.17 -21.68 -13.39
C GLU A 448 -15.50 -20.49 -14.31
N LEU A 449 -15.60 -19.29 -13.73
CA LEU A 449 -15.95 -18.08 -14.47
C LEU A 449 -14.82 -17.49 -15.29
N LEU A 450 -13.61 -17.46 -14.72
CA LEU A 450 -12.46 -16.74 -15.29
C LEU A 450 -11.45 -17.70 -15.94
N GLY A 451 -11.61 -19.01 -15.77
CA GLY A 451 -10.61 -20.02 -16.10
C GLY A 451 -9.51 -20.15 -15.04
N ASP A 452 -8.43 -20.81 -15.40
CA ASP A 452 -7.22 -20.83 -14.56
C ASP A 452 -6.42 -19.53 -14.71
N PRO A 453 -5.69 -19.08 -13.66
CA PRO A 453 -4.74 -18.00 -13.79
C PRO A 453 -3.65 -18.37 -14.81
N ALA A 454 -3.34 -17.43 -15.70
CA ALA A 454 -2.26 -17.56 -16.66
C ALA A 454 -1.45 -16.24 -16.70
N PRO A 455 -0.10 -16.29 -16.80
CA PRO A 455 0.73 -15.09 -16.85
C PRO A 455 0.51 -14.25 -18.12
N GLY A 456 0.79 -12.95 -18.03
CA GLY A 456 0.71 -12.03 -19.17
C GLY A 456 -0.71 -11.52 -19.47
N LEU A 457 -0.84 -10.77 -20.56
CA LEU A 457 -2.13 -10.26 -21.06
C LEU A 457 -2.76 -11.24 -22.05
N HIS A 458 -4.06 -11.45 -21.92
CA HIS A 458 -4.86 -12.30 -22.79
C HIS A 458 -5.85 -11.46 -23.60
N VAL A 459 -6.25 -11.99 -24.76
CA VAL A 459 -7.34 -11.38 -25.53
C VAL A 459 -8.59 -11.27 -24.65
N ASN A 460 -9.23 -10.11 -24.70
CA ASN A 460 -10.37 -9.70 -23.88
C ASN A 460 -10.06 -9.22 -22.46
N ASP A 461 -8.82 -9.29 -21.99
CA ASP A 461 -8.43 -8.61 -20.74
C ASP A 461 -8.73 -7.10 -20.85
N ILE A 462 -9.10 -6.49 -19.74
CA ILE A 462 -9.49 -5.08 -19.67
C ILE A 462 -8.37 -4.31 -18.96
N LEU A 463 -7.69 -3.46 -19.71
CA LEU A 463 -6.75 -2.49 -19.18
C LEU A 463 -7.52 -1.25 -18.73
N THR A 464 -7.43 -0.89 -17.45
CA THR A 464 -8.04 0.34 -16.91
C THR A 464 -6.96 1.38 -16.67
N PHE A 465 -7.22 2.61 -17.12
CA PHE A 465 -6.30 3.73 -16.98
C PHE A 465 -6.93 4.95 -16.31
N SER A 466 -6.06 5.73 -15.68
CA SER A 466 -6.31 7.11 -15.30
C SER A 466 -5.36 8.03 -16.08
N ALA A 467 -5.85 9.21 -16.46
CA ALA A 467 -5.11 10.17 -17.28
C ALA A 467 -5.19 11.58 -16.71
N ARG A 468 -4.08 12.31 -16.66
CA ARG A 468 -4.04 13.75 -16.37
C ARG A 468 -3.74 14.53 -17.63
N PHE A 469 -4.64 15.42 -18.01
CA PHE A 469 -4.49 16.32 -19.14
C PHE A 469 -4.28 17.76 -18.68
N PRO A 470 -3.45 18.56 -19.37
CA PRO A 470 -3.27 19.98 -19.12
C PRO A 470 -4.42 20.80 -19.78
N LEU A 471 -5.65 20.32 -19.61
CA LEU A 471 -6.87 20.94 -20.13
C LEU A 471 -7.81 21.22 -18.95
N PRO A 472 -8.22 22.47 -18.68
CA PRO A 472 -9.08 22.82 -17.55
C PRO A 472 -10.48 22.18 -17.64
N GLN A 473 -10.91 21.87 -18.86
CA GLN A 473 -12.16 21.18 -19.16
C GLN A 473 -11.92 20.21 -20.32
N VAL A 474 -12.75 19.19 -20.43
CA VAL A 474 -12.68 18.20 -21.49
C VAL A 474 -14.08 17.97 -22.04
N THR A 475 -14.26 18.15 -23.35
CA THR A 475 -15.54 18.04 -24.05
C THR A 475 -15.66 16.76 -24.87
N ASP A 476 -14.53 16.23 -25.38
CA ASP A 476 -14.48 14.93 -26.08
C ASP A 476 -13.21 14.17 -25.65
N VAL A 477 -13.38 12.87 -25.40
CA VAL A 477 -12.30 11.94 -25.03
C VAL A 477 -12.36 10.76 -25.98
N ARG A 478 -11.21 10.41 -26.56
CA ARG A 478 -11.09 9.24 -27.43
C ARG A 478 -9.99 8.32 -26.97
N LEU A 479 -10.28 7.02 -27.01
CA LEU A 479 -9.36 5.94 -26.72
C LEU A 479 -9.11 5.16 -28.02
N ASP A 480 -7.85 5.11 -28.46
CA ASP A 480 -7.44 4.58 -29.77
C ASP A 480 -8.26 5.18 -30.94
N GLY A 481 -8.64 6.46 -30.82
CA GLY A 481 -9.45 7.17 -31.81
C GLY A 481 -10.96 6.96 -31.70
N VAL A 482 -11.44 6.10 -30.79
CA VAL A 482 -12.86 5.84 -30.55
C VAL A 482 -13.38 6.70 -29.39
N PRO A 483 -14.50 7.41 -29.53
CA PRO A 483 -15.10 8.17 -28.42
C PRO A 483 -15.40 7.28 -27.21
N VAL A 484 -15.06 7.78 -26.01
CA VAL A 484 -15.31 7.09 -24.74
C VAL A 484 -15.79 8.08 -23.67
N SER A 485 -16.54 7.56 -22.70
CA SER A 485 -16.94 8.32 -21.50
C SER A 485 -16.15 7.80 -20.30
N PRO A 486 -15.22 8.60 -19.74
CA PRO A 486 -14.56 8.26 -18.49
C PRO A 486 -15.57 8.06 -17.36
N SER A 487 -15.25 7.20 -16.39
CA SER A 487 -16.13 7.00 -15.22
C SER A 487 -16.18 8.23 -14.32
N HIS A 488 -15.07 8.96 -14.23
CA HIS A 488 -14.98 10.22 -13.49
C HIS A 488 -14.12 11.23 -14.25
N ILE A 489 -14.53 12.49 -14.15
CA ILE A 489 -13.82 13.65 -14.69
C ILE A 489 -13.65 14.62 -13.52
N VAL A 490 -12.40 14.84 -13.11
CA VAL A 490 -12.06 15.61 -11.92
C VAL A 490 -11.18 16.79 -12.34
N PRO A 491 -11.67 18.04 -12.31
CA PRO A 491 -10.82 19.21 -12.50
C PRO A 491 -9.76 19.29 -11.40
N VAL A 492 -8.50 19.50 -11.77
CA VAL A 492 -7.37 19.60 -10.83
C VAL A 492 -6.42 20.72 -11.23
N GLY A 493 -6.29 21.75 -10.39
CA GLY A 493 -5.51 22.95 -10.72
C GLY A 493 -5.92 23.55 -12.08
N SER A 494 -4.98 23.64 -13.02
CA SER A 494 -5.24 24.10 -14.40
C SER A 494 -5.53 22.98 -15.40
N GLY A 495 -5.72 21.74 -14.94
CA GLY A 495 -5.90 20.55 -15.76
C GLY A 495 -7.12 19.72 -15.33
N THR A 496 -7.21 18.51 -15.89
CA THR A 496 -8.29 17.55 -15.60
C THR A 496 -7.72 16.15 -15.47
N VAL A 497 -8.16 15.40 -14.46
CA VAL A 497 -7.92 13.97 -14.30
C VAL A 497 -9.15 13.19 -14.75
N LEU A 498 -8.94 12.29 -15.69
CA LEU A 498 -9.92 11.31 -16.17
C LEU A 498 -9.62 9.97 -15.50
N ARG A 499 -10.64 9.26 -15.01
CA ARG A 499 -10.48 7.94 -14.40
C ARG A 499 -11.40 6.91 -15.04
N GLY A 500 -10.98 5.65 -14.98
CA GLY A 500 -11.79 4.53 -15.47
C GLY A 500 -11.84 4.43 -16.99
N LEU A 501 -10.78 4.83 -17.68
CA LEU A 501 -10.64 4.64 -19.13
C LEU A 501 -10.33 3.16 -19.40
N ARG A 502 -11.27 2.43 -20.02
CA ARG A 502 -11.17 0.98 -20.20
C ARG A 502 -10.83 0.61 -21.64
N ARG A 503 -9.82 -0.23 -21.82
CA ARG A 503 -9.32 -0.70 -23.12
C ARG A 503 -9.20 -2.21 -23.13
N VAL A 504 -9.98 -2.85 -24.01
CA VAL A 504 -9.92 -4.31 -24.19
C VAL A 504 -8.66 -4.69 -24.97
N VAL A 505 -7.91 -5.69 -24.48
CA VAL A 505 -6.76 -6.29 -25.14
C VAL A 505 -7.24 -7.07 -26.37
N ARG A 506 -6.65 -6.77 -27.52
CA ARG A 506 -7.01 -7.32 -28.84
C ARG A 506 -6.03 -8.42 -29.25
N ALA A 507 -6.43 -9.26 -30.19
CA ALA A 507 -5.55 -10.27 -30.77
C ALA A 507 -4.26 -9.66 -31.35
N GLN A 508 -4.35 -8.48 -31.96
CA GLN A 508 -3.17 -7.79 -32.51
C GLN A 508 -2.21 -7.30 -31.42
N ASP A 509 -2.68 -7.01 -30.20
CA ASP A 509 -1.79 -6.63 -29.11
C ASP A 509 -0.95 -7.83 -28.68
N VAL A 510 -1.60 -9.00 -28.53
CA VAL A 510 -0.96 -10.26 -28.16
C VAL A 510 0.05 -10.68 -29.23
N GLU A 511 -0.33 -10.61 -30.51
CA GLU A 511 0.56 -10.88 -31.65
C GLU A 511 1.76 -9.92 -31.68
N ALA A 512 1.56 -8.64 -31.35
CA ALA A 512 2.62 -7.64 -31.29
C ALA A 512 3.48 -7.73 -30.00
N GLY A 513 3.10 -8.53 -29.01
CA GLY A 513 3.74 -8.58 -27.70
C GLY A 513 3.56 -7.32 -26.85
N VAL A 514 2.76 -6.36 -27.28
CA VAL A 514 2.55 -5.07 -26.59
C VAL A 514 1.20 -4.45 -26.94
N ALA A 515 0.52 -3.98 -25.90
CA ALA A 515 -0.65 -3.14 -25.98
C ALA A 515 -0.25 -1.64 -26.04
N LEU A 516 -0.40 -1.02 -27.21
CA LEU A 516 -0.21 0.43 -27.37
C LEU A 516 -1.55 1.14 -27.20
N VAL A 517 -1.68 1.94 -26.14
CA VAL A 517 -2.91 2.67 -25.81
C VAL A 517 -2.68 4.14 -26.04
N ARG A 518 -3.57 4.79 -26.81
CA ARG A 518 -3.58 6.25 -26.98
C ARG A 518 -4.86 6.85 -26.47
N VAL A 519 -4.76 7.90 -25.66
CA VAL A 519 -5.91 8.67 -25.19
C VAL A 519 -5.74 10.10 -25.65
N SER A 520 -6.73 10.62 -26.37
CA SER A 520 -6.79 12.04 -26.73
C SER A 520 -7.97 12.71 -26.03
N ALA A 521 -7.76 13.93 -25.54
CA ALA A 521 -8.79 14.77 -24.97
C ALA A 521 -8.75 16.15 -25.62
N THR A 522 -9.92 16.78 -25.81
CA THR A 522 -10.04 18.15 -26.34
C THR A 522 -10.96 18.99 -25.46
N ASP A 523 -10.70 20.30 -25.39
CA ASP A 523 -11.60 21.29 -24.80
C ASP A 523 -12.47 22.01 -25.86
N GLY A 524 -12.30 21.64 -27.14
CA GLY A 524 -12.94 22.27 -28.31
C GLY A 524 -11.94 23.05 -29.17
N ASP A 525 -10.94 23.67 -28.53
CA ASP A 525 -9.92 24.49 -29.21
C ASP A 525 -8.55 23.79 -29.24
N ARG A 526 -8.22 23.07 -28.17
CA ARG A 526 -6.93 22.41 -27.97
C ARG A 526 -7.14 20.91 -27.80
N THR A 527 -6.32 20.12 -28.48
CA THR A 527 -6.28 18.66 -28.31
C THR A 527 -4.93 18.25 -27.71
N ALA A 528 -4.98 17.42 -26.67
CA ALA A 528 -3.82 16.79 -26.08
C ALA A 528 -3.90 15.27 -26.26
N VAL A 529 -2.76 14.62 -26.47
CA VAL A 529 -2.67 13.17 -26.68
C VAL A 529 -1.63 12.59 -25.72
N LEU A 530 -2.03 11.51 -25.04
CA LEU A 530 -1.18 10.73 -24.16
C LEU A 530 -1.12 9.29 -24.68
N SER A 531 -0.03 8.60 -24.38
CA SER A 531 0.17 7.23 -24.82
C SER A 531 0.82 6.39 -23.72
N ALA A 532 0.44 5.13 -23.67
CA ALA A 532 1.00 4.13 -22.77
C ALA A 532 1.38 2.89 -23.57
N ARG A 533 2.45 2.21 -23.14
CA ARG A 533 2.88 0.93 -23.66
C ARG A 533 2.73 -0.09 -22.53
N VAL A 534 1.90 -1.10 -22.73
CA VAL A 534 1.69 -2.18 -21.76
C VAL A 534 2.22 -3.48 -22.36
N PRO A 535 3.34 -4.04 -21.87
CA PRO A 535 3.87 -5.31 -22.36
C PRO A 535 2.84 -6.45 -22.19
N VAL A 536 2.66 -7.28 -23.22
CA VAL A 536 1.76 -8.46 -23.14
C VAL A 536 2.39 -9.51 -22.24
N GLU A 537 3.60 -9.93 -22.60
CA GLU A 537 4.44 -10.69 -21.70
C GLU A 537 4.96 -9.75 -20.62
N LEU A 538 4.99 -10.24 -19.39
CA LEU A 538 5.76 -9.58 -18.35
C LEU A 538 7.23 -9.87 -18.65
N ALA A 539 8.05 -8.83 -18.71
CA ALA A 539 9.48 -9.01 -18.89
C ALA A 539 9.98 -9.86 -17.71
N THR A 540 10.28 -11.14 -17.98
CA THR A 540 10.89 -12.00 -16.98
C THR A 540 12.25 -11.37 -16.67
N ALA A 541 12.41 -10.89 -15.43
CA ALA A 541 13.74 -10.69 -14.91
C ALA A 541 14.35 -12.08 -14.81
N SER A 542 15.06 -12.49 -15.87
CA SER A 542 15.77 -13.75 -15.99
C SER A 542 16.57 -14.01 -14.70
N ALA A 543 16.12 -15.00 -13.94
CA ALA A 543 16.99 -15.85 -13.15
C ALA A 543 16.44 -17.27 -13.29
N ASP A 544 16.96 -18.00 -14.27
CA ASP A 544 17.11 -19.44 -14.10
C ASP A 544 17.94 -19.63 -12.82
N PRO A 545 17.42 -20.26 -11.77
CA PRO A 545 18.18 -20.47 -10.53
C PRO A 545 19.44 -21.33 -10.73
N ALA A 546 19.65 -21.90 -11.93
CA ALA A 546 20.80 -22.73 -12.26
C ALA A 546 21.94 -22.04 -13.05
N ASN A 547 21.80 -20.82 -13.58
CA ASN A 547 22.87 -20.24 -14.43
C ASN A 547 22.89 -18.68 -14.52
N PRO A 548 23.82 -17.97 -13.86
CA PRO A 548 23.73 -16.53 -13.62
C PRO A 548 24.50 -15.64 -14.62
N THR A 549 24.50 -15.94 -15.93
CA THR A 549 25.22 -15.10 -16.91
C THR A 549 24.38 -14.71 -18.12
N ARG A 550 23.54 -13.67 -17.95
CA ARG A 550 23.15 -12.78 -19.04
C ARG A 550 22.94 -11.37 -18.50
N PRO A 551 23.61 -10.33 -19.06
CA PRO A 551 23.43 -8.96 -18.58
C PRO A 551 22.00 -8.49 -18.90
N ALA A 552 21.40 -7.80 -17.93
CA ALA A 552 20.08 -7.18 -18.05
C ALA A 552 20.06 -6.20 -19.24
N ALA A 553 18.98 -6.23 -20.02
CA ALA A 553 18.73 -5.21 -21.02
C ALA A 553 18.49 -3.87 -20.31
N THR A 554 19.33 -2.88 -20.60
CA THR A 554 19.20 -1.50 -20.14
C THR A 554 17.82 -0.95 -20.51
N ALA A 555 17.15 -0.33 -19.53
CA ALA A 555 15.92 0.43 -19.75
C ALA A 555 16.11 1.45 -20.90
N PRO A 556 15.10 1.67 -21.76
CA PRO A 556 15.20 2.71 -22.78
C PRO A 556 15.34 4.08 -22.10
N ALA A 557 16.27 4.90 -22.58
CA ALA A 557 16.43 6.28 -22.14
C ALA A 557 15.10 7.06 -22.29
N PRO A 558 14.81 8.03 -21.39
CA PRO A 558 13.63 8.86 -21.52
C PRO A 558 13.64 9.61 -22.85
N ALA A 559 12.50 9.65 -23.53
CA ALA A 559 12.34 10.44 -24.75
C ALA A 559 12.60 11.92 -24.43
N PRO A 560 13.38 12.65 -25.26
CA PRO A 560 13.65 14.06 -25.03
C PRO A 560 12.36 14.88 -25.07
N LEU A 561 12.27 15.86 -24.17
CA LEU A 561 11.17 16.83 -24.11
C LEU A 561 11.04 17.56 -25.46
N PRO A 562 9.81 17.86 -25.94
CA PRO A 562 9.63 18.64 -27.15
C PRO A 562 10.15 20.08 -26.96
N VAL A 563 11.07 20.48 -27.83
CA VAL A 563 11.55 21.87 -27.93
C VAL A 563 10.45 22.72 -28.58
N PRO A 564 10.03 23.85 -27.99
CA PRO A 564 9.06 24.73 -28.63
C PRO A 564 9.67 25.38 -29.89
N LEU A 565 9.01 25.19 -31.02
CA LEU A 565 9.29 25.94 -32.26
C LEU A 565 9.08 27.42 -31.98
N ARG A 566 10.13 28.22 -32.17
CA ARG A 566 10.04 29.68 -32.19
C ARG A 566 9.19 30.10 -33.39
N SER A 567 8.23 30.98 -33.14
CA SER A 567 7.47 31.68 -34.17
C SER A 567 8.39 32.65 -34.95
N THR A 568 8.38 32.53 -36.26
CA THR A 568 8.53 33.68 -37.18
C THR A 568 7.24 33.80 -37.97
#